data_AF-A0A9E3XUZ5-F1
#
_entry.id   AF-A0A9E3XUZ5-F1
#
_cell.length_a   1.000
_cell.length_b   1.000
_cell.length_c   1.000
_cell.angle_alpha   90.00
_cell.angle_beta   90.00
_cell.angle_gamma   90.00
#
_symmetry.space_group_name_H-M   'P 1'
#
loop_
_entity.id
_entity.type
_entity.pdbx_description
1 polymer ?
#
loop_
_entity_poly.entity_id
_entity_poly.type
_entity_poly.pdbx_seq_one_letter_code
_entity_poly.pdbx_strand_id
1 'polypeptide(L)'
;RDLPMKPSDYVRRQLRFTPFPTEDVGWLIDQGGEELFLFSSDYPHPEGGRNPIARFDASLAGHSEQAVERFYYQNMADLLGPSLVA
;
A
#
# COMPACT_ATOMS: atom_id res chain seq x y z
N ARG A 1 8.34 15.40 26.18
CA ARG A 1 9.21 15.82 25.06
C ARG A 1 8.28 15.97 23.87
N ASP A 2 8.18 17.16 23.30
CA ASP A 2 7.34 17.42 22.13
C ASP A 2 8.07 17.04 20.85
N LEU A 3 7.34 16.47 19.89
CA LEU A 3 7.86 16.14 18.58
C LEU A 3 7.59 17.28 17.60
N PRO A 4 8.54 17.62 16.71
CA PRO A 4 8.46 18.81 15.85
C PRO A 4 7.45 18.73 14.69
N MET A 5 6.88 17.56 14.38
CA MET A 5 5.93 17.39 13.27
C MET A 5 4.57 16.89 13.76
N LYS A 6 3.54 17.00 12.92
CA LYS A 6 2.24 16.39 13.22
C LYS A 6 2.39 14.86 13.22
N PRO A 7 1.61 14.13 14.05
CA PRO A 7 1.60 12.66 14.02
C PRO A 7 1.38 12.08 12.62
N SER A 8 0.50 12.68 11.82
CA SER A 8 0.24 12.28 10.43
C SER A 8 1.47 12.34 9.53
N ASP A 9 2.36 13.31 9.77
CA ASP A 9 3.51 13.54 8.92
C ASP A 9 4.60 12.48 9.21
N TYR A 10 4.69 12.03 10.46
CA TYR A 10 5.50 10.87 10.81
C TYR A 10 4.98 9.60 10.14
N VAL A 11 3.66 9.38 10.16
CA VAL A 11 3.01 8.23 9.54
C VAL A 11 3.29 8.18 8.04
N ARG A 12 2.98 9.26 7.31
CA ARG A 12 3.21 9.34 5.84
C ARG A 12 4.65 9.13 5.43
N ARG A 13 5.59 9.69 6.21
CA ARG A 13 7.02 9.57 5.93
C ARG A 13 7.57 8.18 6.21
N GLN A 14 7.09 7.49 7.24
CA GLN A 14 7.84 6.35 7.83
C GLN A 14 7.09 5.03 7.87
N LEU A 15 5.78 5.02 7.65
CA LEU A 15 4.98 3.82 7.72
C LEU A 15 4.51 3.39 6.33
N ARG A 16 4.39 2.08 6.17
CA ARG A 16 3.78 1.44 5.02
C ARG A 16 2.87 0.32 5.53
N PHE A 17 1.78 0.10 4.83
CA PHE A 17 0.74 -0.85 5.21
C PHE A 17 0.42 -1.79 4.06
N THR A 18 0.20 -3.05 4.39
CA THR A 18 -0.27 -4.09 3.47
C THR A 18 -1.69 -4.46 3.86
N PRO A 19 -2.72 -3.97 3.12
CA PRO A 19 -4.11 -4.32 3.39
C PRO A 19 -4.38 -5.80 3.11
N PHE A 20 -5.41 -6.35 3.75
CA PHE A 20 -5.97 -7.63 3.36
C PHE A 20 -6.73 -7.52 2.03
N PRO A 21 -6.76 -8.57 1.18
CA PRO A 21 -7.52 -8.55 -0.07
C PRO A 21 -9.04 -8.38 0.08
N THR A 22 -9.57 -8.48 1.30
CA THR A 22 -10.98 -8.20 1.61
C THR A 22 -11.26 -6.75 2.01
N GLU A 23 -10.23 -5.96 2.26
CA GLU A 23 -10.35 -4.53 2.55
C GLU A 23 -10.45 -3.72 1.26
N ASP A 24 -11.16 -2.59 1.32
CA ASP A 24 -11.25 -1.65 0.19
C ASP A 24 -10.02 -0.74 0.17
N VAL A 25 -8.97 -1.17 -0.53
CA VAL A 25 -7.72 -0.41 -0.66
C VAL A 25 -7.91 0.92 -1.39
N GLY A 26 -8.83 1.01 -2.34
CA GLY A 26 -9.17 2.25 -3.02
C GLY A 26 -9.68 3.30 -2.03
N TRP A 27 -10.63 2.93 -1.17
CA TRP A 27 -11.09 3.80 -0.09
C TRP A 27 -9.97 4.15 0.90
N LEU A 28 -9.12 3.17 1.27
CA LEU A 28 -8.00 3.42 2.17
C LEU A 28 -7.01 4.45 1.60
N ILE A 29 -6.70 4.36 0.30
CA ILE A 29 -5.88 5.34 -0.42
C ILE A 29 -6.53 6.72 -0.37
N ASP A 30 -7.83 6.82 -0.63
CA ASP A 30 -8.55 8.10 -0.61
C ASP A 30 -8.51 8.78 0.77
N GLN A 31 -8.50 8.00 1.85
CA GLN A 31 -8.45 8.54 3.22
C GLN A 31 -7.02 8.79 3.73
N GLY A 32 -6.09 7.90 3.39
CA GLY A 32 -4.75 7.86 3.96
C GLY A 32 -3.70 8.59 3.12
N GLY A 33 -3.77 8.42 1.80
CA GLY A 33 -2.72 8.79 0.85
C GLY A 33 -2.14 7.56 0.15
N GLU A 34 -1.96 7.67 -1.16
CA GLU A 34 -1.42 6.59 -2.01
C GLU A 34 0.00 6.16 -1.64
N GLU A 35 0.77 6.98 -0.91
CA GLU A 35 2.12 6.67 -0.45
C GLU A 35 2.18 5.67 0.71
N LEU A 36 1.05 5.39 1.36
CA LEU A 36 1.00 4.57 2.57
C LEU A 36 0.77 3.09 2.30
N PHE A 37 0.15 2.73 1.18
CA PHE A 37 -0.33 1.36 0.94
C PHE A 37 0.49 0.67 -0.14
N LEU A 38 0.84 -0.60 0.08
CA LEU A 38 1.56 -1.40 -0.89
C LEU A 38 1.02 -2.82 -0.95
N PHE A 39 1.19 -3.44 -2.10
CA PHE A 39 0.73 -4.79 -2.38
C PHE A 39 1.54 -5.83 -1.61
N SER A 40 0.83 -6.78 -1.01
CA SER A 40 1.35 -8.06 -0.54
C SER A 40 0.28 -9.12 -0.78
N SER A 41 0.69 -10.31 -1.20
CA SER A 41 -0.24 -11.43 -1.39
C SER A 41 -0.42 -12.28 -0.12
N ASP A 42 0.51 -12.16 0.83
CA ASP A 42 0.65 -13.07 1.97
C ASP A 42 0.64 -14.57 1.57
N TYR A 43 1.16 -14.89 0.38
CA TYR A 43 1.20 -16.26 -0.11
C TYR A 43 2.20 -17.11 0.71
N PRO A 44 1.86 -18.36 1.09
CA PRO A 44 0.67 -19.14 0.70
C PRO A 44 -0.44 -19.15 1.76
N HIS A 45 -0.47 -18.15 2.65
CA HIS A 45 -1.37 -18.19 3.80
C HIS A 45 -2.84 -18.02 3.41
N PRO A 46 -3.78 -18.67 4.15
CA PRO A 46 -5.21 -18.60 3.86
C PRO A 46 -5.81 -17.18 3.83
N GLU A 47 -5.31 -16.28 4.67
CA GLU A 47 -5.72 -14.88 4.76
C GLU A 47 -5.41 -14.07 3.49
N GLY A 48 -4.40 -14.48 2.71
CA GLY A 48 -4.10 -13.92 1.38
C GLY A 48 -5.11 -14.35 0.29
N GLY A 49 -5.93 -15.37 0.58
CA GLY A 49 -6.98 -15.84 -0.30
C GLY A 49 -6.48 -16.47 -1.61
N ARG A 50 -7.41 -16.71 -2.54
CA ARG A 50 -7.13 -17.47 -3.78
C ARG A 50 -6.64 -16.61 -4.95
N ASN A 51 -7.07 -15.35 -5.03
CA ASN A 51 -6.72 -14.44 -6.12
C ASN A 51 -6.68 -12.98 -5.59
N PRO A 52 -5.63 -12.60 -4.85
CA PRO A 52 -5.52 -11.26 -4.27
C PRO A 52 -5.42 -10.16 -5.33
N ILE A 53 -4.76 -10.42 -6.46
CA ILE A 53 -4.61 -9.44 -7.55
C ILE A 53 -5.98 -9.00 -8.08
N ALA A 54 -6.85 -9.95 -8.44
CA ALA A 54 -8.18 -9.60 -8.95
C ALA A 54 -9.06 -8.85 -7.92
N ARG A 55 -8.81 -9.04 -6.63
CA ARG A 55 -9.52 -8.32 -5.56
C ARG A 55 -9.04 -6.87 -5.45
N PHE A 56 -7.74 -6.66 -5.44
CA PHE A 56 -7.18 -5.31 -5.40
C PHE A 56 -7.49 -4.53 -6.69
N ASP A 57 -7.43 -5.17 -7.86
CA ASP A 57 -7.82 -4.53 -9.13
C ASP A 57 -9.27 -4.03 -9.09
N ALA A 58 -10.18 -4.80 -8.50
CA ALA A 58 -11.57 -4.39 -8.37
C ALA A 58 -11.75 -3.21 -7.41
N SER A 59 -10.97 -3.14 -6.34
CA SER A 59 -11.01 -2.03 -5.36
C SER A 59 -10.33 -0.76 -5.87
N LEU A 60 -9.31 -0.89 -6.72
CA LEU A 60 -8.61 0.24 -7.36
C LEU A 60 -9.30 0.71 -8.66
N ALA A 61 -10.45 0.15 -9.02
CA ALA A 61 -11.15 0.50 -10.23
C ALA A 61 -11.58 1.98 -10.21
N GLY A 62 -11.01 2.79 -11.10
CA GLY A 62 -11.28 4.22 -11.19
C GLY A 62 -10.24 5.11 -10.51
N HIS A 63 -9.26 4.54 -9.81
CA HIS A 63 -8.08 5.26 -9.33
C HIS A 63 -7.12 5.60 -10.47
N SER A 64 -6.24 6.58 -10.23
CA SER A 64 -5.25 7.00 -11.22
C SER A 64 -4.23 5.88 -11.49
N GLU A 65 -3.63 5.91 -12.68
CA GLU A 65 -2.52 5.00 -13.01
C GLU A 65 -1.38 5.11 -11.99
N GLN A 66 -1.12 6.32 -11.49
CA GLN A 66 -0.12 6.57 -10.46
C GLN A 66 -0.43 5.86 -9.14
N ALA A 67 -1.68 5.92 -8.65
CA ALA A 67 -2.07 5.25 -7.42
C ALA A 67 -1.93 3.72 -7.54
N VAL A 68 -2.34 3.17 -8.69
CA VAL A 68 -2.20 1.74 -9.01
C VAL A 68 -0.73 1.33 -9.06
N GLU A 69 0.12 2.11 -9.73
CA GLU A 69 1.56 1.86 -9.85
C GLU A 69 2.27 1.92 -8.50
N ARG A 70 1.90 2.91 -7.66
CA ARG A 70 2.41 3.03 -6.30
C ARG A 70 2.07 1.83 -5.45
N PHE A 71 0.80 1.41 -5.47
CA PHE A 71 0.34 0.27 -4.69
C PHE A 71 1.06 -1.01 -5.11
N TYR A 72 1.11 -1.32 -6.41
CA TYR A 72 1.68 -2.58 -6.87
C TYR A 72 3.21 -2.63 -6.89
N TYR A 73 3.89 -1.48 -7.01
CA TYR A 73 5.34 -1.48 -7.20
C TYR A 73 6.05 -0.34 -6.46
N GLN A 74 5.77 0.92 -6.77
CA GLN A 74 6.68 2.01 -6.38
C GLN A 74 6.86 2.13 -4.86
N ASN A 75 5.79 1.93 -4.06
CA ASN A 75 5.90 2.05 -2.61
C ASN A 75 6.74 0.92 -1.98
N MET A 76 6.71 -0.29 -2.56
CA MET A 76 7.59 -1.38 -2.14
C MET A 76 9.03 -1.10 -2.57
N ALA A 77 9.23 -0.59 -3.78
CA ALA A 77 10.55 -0.18 -4.26
C ALA A 77 11.18 0.90 -3.37
N ASP A 78 10.40 1.91 -2.99
CA ASP A 78 10.82 2.97 -2.07
C ASP A 78 11.15 2.42 -0.67
N LEU A 79 10.36 1.46 -0.17
CA LEU A 79 10.57 0.83 1.13
C LEU A 79 11.85 -0.01 1.16
N LEU A 80 12.10 -0.81 0.12
CA LEU A 80 13.30 -1.65 0.02
C LEU A 80 14.54 -0.83 -0.33
N GLY A 81 14.36 0.29 -1.04
CA GLY A 81 15.43 1.21 -1.39
C GLY A 81 16.63 0.50 -2.04
N PRO A 82 17.87 0.70 -1.55
CA PRO A 82 19.07 0.06 -2.10
C PRO A 82 19.07 -1.48 -2.08
N SER A 83 18.17 -2.12 -1.32
CA SER A 83 18.04 -3.57 -1.28
C SER A 83 17.19 -4.13 -2.42
N LEU A 84 16.49 -3.29 -3.19
CA LEU A 84 15.84 -3.71 -4.42
C LEU A 84 16.92 -3.90 -5.50
N VAL A 85 17.41 -5.14 -5.64
CA VAL A 85 18.36 -5.48 -6.70
C VAL A 85 17.59 -5.60 -8.01
N ALA A 86 17.98 -4.78 -8.99
CA ALA A 86 17.47 -4.80 -10.36
C ALA A 86 17.92 -6.06 -11.14
#